data_AF-A0A958FKA7-F1
#
_entry.id   AF-A0A958FKA7-F1
#
_cell.length_a   1.000
_cell.length_b   1.000
_cell.length_c   1.000
_cell.angle_alpha   90.00
_cell.angle_beta   90.00
_cell.angle_gamma   90.00
#
_symmetry.space_group_name_H-M   'P 1'
#
loop_
_entity.id
_entity.type
_entity.pdbx_description
1 polymer ?
#
loop_
_entity_poly.entity_id
_entity_poly.type
_entity_poly.pdbx_seq_one_letter_code
_entity_poly.pdbx_strand_id
1 'polypeptide(L)' 'LYTKMGIDHIEKSPEEILAASSQWTAEFYHKPGDEYDPATWDLRGAIDDIRLLFRIGYRLSMEARFPGWKAGSAFAR' A
#
# COMPACT_ATOMS: atom_id res chain seq x y z
N LEU A 1 5.96 9.83 0.69
CA LEU A 1 5.72 8.43 1.05
C LEU A 1 4.75 7.87 0.03
N TYR A 2 5.11 6.78 -0.65
CA TYR A 2 4.27 6.18 -1.68
C TYR A 2 4.23 4.67 -1.42
N THR A 3 3.05 4.16 -1.06
CA THR A 3 2.79 2.73 -0.96
C THR A 3 2.38 2.23 -2.33
N LYS A 4 2.93 1.08 -2.74
CA LYS A 4 2.57 0.40 -3.98
C LYS A 4 2.27 -1.04 -3.63
N MET A 5 1.30 -1.63 -4.32
CA MET A 5 1.11 -3.08 -4.30
C MET A 5 2.38 -3.76 -4.86
N GLY A 6 2.97 -4.63 -4.06
CA GLY A 6 4.14 -5.44 -4.40
C GLY A 6 3.79 -6.92 -4.53
N ILE A 7 4.77 -7.75 -4.88
CA ILE A 7 4.64 -9.21 -4.94
C ILE A 7 5.34 -9.92 -3.78
N ASP A 8 6.06 -9.19 -2.94
CA ASP A 8 6.68 -9.73 -1.74
C ASP A 8 5.61 -9.95 -0.67
N HIS A 9 5.38 -11.20 -0.29
CA HIS A 9 4.37 -11.57 0.69
C HIS A 9 4.96 -12.47 1.78
N ILE A 10 4.50 -12.28 3.01
CA ILE A 10 5.02 -12.99 4.19
C ILE A 10 4.69 -14.48 4.21
N GLU A 11 3.59 -14.88 3.56
CA GLU A 11 3.06 -16.26 3.57
C GLU A 11 2.99 -16.92 2.19
N LYS A 12 3.06 -16.15 1.09
CA LYS A 12 2.75 -16.61 -0.28
C LYS A 12 3.93 -16.33 -1.19
N SER A 13 4.11 -17.14 -2.23
CA SER A 13 5.15 -16.91 -3.21
C SER A 13 4.84 -15.67 -4.09
N PRO A 14 5.87 -15.04 -4.69
CA PRO A 14 5.67 -13.95 -5.64
C PRO A 14 4.78 -14.34 -6.83
N GLU A 15 4.83 -15.60 -7.26
CA GLU A 15 4.03 -16.12 -8.37
C GLU A 15 2.54 -16.20 -8.00
N GLU A 16 2.23 -16.66 -6.79
CA GLU A 16 0.86 -16.70 -6.28
C GLU A 16 0.25 -15.30 -6.19
N ILE A 17 1.01 -14.32 -5.69
CA ILE A 17 0.57 -12.93 -5.57
C ILE A 17 0.38 -12.30 -6.94
N LEU A 18 1.32 -12.54 -7.87
CA LEU A 18 1.21 -12.03 -9.23
C LEU A 18 -0.01 -12.61 -9.95
N ALA A 19 -0.29 -13.90 -9.79
CA ALA A 19 -1.47 -14.54 -10.35
C ALA A 19 -2.76 -13.93 -9.78
N ALA A 20 -2.86 -13.80 -8.46
CA ALA A 20 -4.02 -13.21 -7.80
C ALA A 20 -4.24 -11.74 -8.23
N SER A 21 -3.18 -10.93 -8.28
CA SER A 21 -3.25 -9.54 -8.74
C SER A 21 -3.65 -9.44 -10.22
N SER A 22 -3.14 -10.32 -11.07
CA SER A 22 -3.51 -10.38 -12.49
C SER A 22 -4.98 -10.75 -12.66
N GLN A 23 -5.46 -11.75 -11.92
CA GLN A 23 -6.88 -12.14 -11.93
C GLN A 23 -7.76 -11.00 -11.42
N TRP A 24 -7.40 -10.34 -10.32
CA TRP A 24 -8.14 -9.20 -9.80
C TRP A 24 -8.26 -8.08 -10.83
N THR A 25 -7.15 -7.75 -11.48
CA THR A 25 -7.10 -6.73 -12.53
C THR A 25 -7.96 -7.11 -13.74
N ALA A 26 -7.93 -8.39 -14.13
CA ALA A 26 -8.69 -8.91 -15.26
C ALA A 26 -10.20 -8.96 -15.00
N GLU A 27 -10.64 -9.26 -13.77
CA GLU A 27 -12.04 -9.59 -13.49
C GLU A 27 -12.78 -8.51 -12.69
N PHE A 28 -12.11 -7.78 -11.80
CA PHE A 28 -12.75 -6.93 -10.80
C PHE A 28 -12.35 -5.46 -10.86
N TYR A 29 -11.08 -5.13 -11.14
CA TYR A 29 -10.61 -3.75 -11.12
C TYR A 29 -11.43 -2.82 -12.03
N HIS A 30 -11.98 -1.73 -11.48
CA HIS A 30 -12.83 -0.76 -12.19
C HIS A 30 -14.08 -1.38 -12.84
N LYS A 31 -14.64 -2.43 -12.23
CA LYS A 31 -15.84 -3.14 -12.71
C LYS A 31 -16.88 -3.27 -11.59
N PRO A 32 -18.13 -3.67 -11.92
CA PRO A 32 -19.19 -3.78 -10.91
C PRO A 32 -18.88 -4.72 -9.74
N GLY A 33 -18.04 -5.74 -9.94
CA GLY A 33 -17.63 -6.66 -8.88
C GLY A 33 -16.50 -6.15 -7.98
N ASP A 34 -16.04 -4.90 -8.15
CA ASP A 34 -15.07 -4.23 -7.26
C ASP A 34 -15.76 -3.83 -5.94
N GLU A 35 -16.16 -4.84 -5.16
CA GLU A 35 -16.88 -4.69 -3.90
C GLU A 35 -16.22 -5.47 -2.76
N TYR A 36 -16.48 -5.03 -1.54
CA TYR A 36 -15.98 -5.69 -0.34
C TYR A 36 -16.64 -7.06 -0.15
N ASP A 37 -15.83 -8.11 -0.03
CA ASP A 37 -16.29 -9.46 0.28
C ASP A 37 -15.60 -10.00 1.55
N PRO A 38 -16.30 -10.09 2.70
CA PRO A 38 -15.71 -10.58 3.95
C PRO A 38 -15.31 -12.06 3.91
N ALA A 39 -15.79 -12.84 2.94
CA ALA A 39 -15.42 -14.25 2.81
C ALA A 39 -14.05 -14.43 2.16
N THR A 40 -13.60 -13.48 1.34
CA THR A 40 -12.35 -13.58 0.56
C THR A 40 -11.32 -12.50 0.92
N TRP A 41 -11.75 -11.37 1.50
CA TRP A 41 -10.85 -10.25 1.81
C TRP A 41 -10.12 -10.46 3.15
N ASP A 42 -8.84 -10.79 3.06
CA ASP A 42 -7.92 -10.71 4.20
C ASP A 42 -7.31 -9.31 4.32
N LEU A 43 -7.77 -8.56 5.32
CA LEU A 43 -7.36 -7.17 5.54
C LEU A 43 -6.11 -6.99 6.40
N ARG A 44 -5.44 -8.07 6.84
CA ARG A 44 -4.26 -7.98 7.73
C ARG A 44 -3.16 -7.07 7.15
N GLY A 45 -2.86 -7.21 5.86
CA GLY A 45 -1.86 -6.36 5.18
C GLY A 45 -2.26 -4.89 5.10
N ALA A 46 -3.53 -4.59 4.82
CA ALA A 46 -4.04 -3.21 4.80
C ALA A 46 -3.95 -2.54 6.19
N ILE A 47 -4.18 -3.30 7.25
CA ILE A 47 -4.03 -2.81 8.62
C ILE A 47 -2.56 -2.48 8.93
N ASP A 48 -1.61 -3.28 8.44
CA ASP A 48 -0.19 -3.02 8.62
C ASP A 48 0.27 -1.76 7.87
N ASP A 49 -0.25 -1.52 6.67
CA ASP A 49 -0.05 -0.26 5.93
C ASP A 49 -0.60 0.93 6.72
N ILE A 50 -1.84 0.85 7.23
CA ILE A 50 -2.46 1.92 8.03
C ILE A 50 -1.61 2.23 9.26
N ARG A 51 -1.13 1.20 9.97
CA ARG A 51 -0.26 1.37 11.15
C ARG A 51 1.04 2.06 10.79
N LEU A 52 1.68 1.67 9.68
CA LEU A 52 2.92 2.28 9.21
C LEU A 52 2.72 3.76 8.86
N LEU A 53 1.71 4.05 8.02
CA LEU A 53 1.38 5.40 7.57
C LEU A 53 1.04 6.30 8.76
N PHE A 54 0.23 5.81 9.71
CA PHE A 54 -0.12 6.54 10.92
C PHE A 54 1.11 6.86 11.76
N ARG A 55 2.00 5.90 12.01
CA ARG A 55 3.23 6.13 12.79
C ARG A 55 4.12 7.18 12.15
N ILE A 56 4.25 7.15 10.82
CA ILE A 56 5.04 8.16 10.09
C ILE A 56 4.39 9.53 10.22
N GLY A 57 3.09 9.65 9.95
CA GLY A 57 2.36 10.91 10.06
C GLY A 57 2.40 11.49 11.47
N TYR A 58 2.18 10.65 12.48
CA TYR A 58 2.24 11.04 13.89
C TYR A 58 3.63 11.55 14.27
N ARG A 59 4.71 10.83 13.91
CA ARG A 59 6.08 11.30 14.18
C ARG A 59 6.34 12.65 13.51
N LEU A 60 5.97 12.82 12.25
CA LEU A 60 6.14 14.08 11.53
C LEU A 60 5.35 15.23 12.17
N SER A 61 4.16 14.96 12.70
CA SER A 61 3.33 15.98 13.38
C SER A 61 3.94 16.50 14.69
N MET A 62 4.84 15.72 15.30
CA MET A 62 5.50 16.06 16.57
C MET A 62 6.93 16.59 16.36
N GLU A 63 7.39 16.67 15.13
CA GLU A 63 8.78 16.99 14.80
C GLU A 63 8.94 18.49 14.48
N ALA A 64 10.00 19.10 15.00
CA ALA A 64 10.30 20.51 14.72
C ALA A 64 11.06 20.68 13.39
N ARG A 65 11.73 19.62 12.92
CA ARG A 65 12.49 19.60 11.66
C ARG A 65 11.98 18.52 10.72
N PHE A 66 11.30 18.95 9.66
CA PHE A 66 10.83 18.03 8.62
C PHE A 66 12.00 17.41 7.83
N PRO A 67 11.88 16.16 7.35
CA PRO A 67 12.85 15.58 6.45
C PRO A 67 13.02 16.43 5.18
N GLY A 68 14.26 16.63 4.75
CA GLY A 68 14.57 17.33 3.52
C GLY A 68 14.12 16.55 2.29
N TRP A 69 13.78 17.28 1.23
CA TRP A 69 13.51 16.70 -0.08
C TRP A 69 14.80 16.23 -0.76
N LYS A 70 14.70 15.24 -1.65
CA LYS A 70 15.85 14.83 -2.48
C LYS A 70 16.29 15.98 -3.39
N ALA A 71 17.59 16.06 -3.68
CA ALA A 71 18.12 17.02 -4.64
C ALA A 71 17.42 16.90 -6.00
N GLY A 72 17.06 18.03 -6.61
CA GLY A 72 16.31 18.08 -7.87
C GLY A 72 14.80 17.76 -7.75
N SER A 73 14.29 17.52 -6.54
CA SER A 73 12.85 17.40 -6.34
C SER A 73 12.16 18.75 -6.59
N ALA A 74 11.01 18.74 -7.28
CA ALA A 74 10.16 19.93 -7.44
C ALA A 74 9.65 20.50 -6.11
N PHE A 75 9.81 19.76 -5.00
CA PHE A 75 9.46 20.19 -3.65
C PHE A 75 10.66 20.70 -2.84
N ALA A 76 11.90 20.46 -3.29
CA ALA A 76 13.09 21.06 -2.70
C ALA A 76 13.15 22.53 -3.12
N ARG A 77 12.83 23.45 -2.20
CA ARG A 77 13.03 24.89 -2.38
C ARG A 77 14.25 25.33 -1.60
#